data_AF-A0A7T3RCY7-F1
#
_entry.id   AF-A0A7T3RCY7-F1
#
_cell.length_a   1.000
_cell.length_b   1.000
_cell.length_c   1.000
_cell.angle_alpha   90.00
_cell.angle_beta   90.00
_cell.angle_gamma   90.00
#
_symmetry.space_group_name_H-M   'P 1'
#
loop_
_entity.id
_entity.type
_entity.pdbx_description
1 polymer ?
#
loop_
_entity_poly.entity_id
_entity_poly.type
_entity_poly.pdbx_seq_one_letter_code
_entity_poly.pdbx_strand_id
1 'polypeptide(L)'
;MAQNSFVTSIEDADRTLYDFGTAAEDDVDIVTLSRVDALKSHKICTSDGSEHILVTDSVVYCDKNADGTVLHFVSDRKISFRVFPGLAATGETAKYSVETGDWSASGACDVMLEVAYTGNCARLYENETLVDDSIFMGQDYPWTIGLKRFGVKKNSFVLEVDELKKDAPVYLEQWPEFSSNGIMKVSSIKARAYHEVTARI
;
A
#
# COMPACT_ATOMS: atom_id res chain seq x y z
N MET A 1 -24.91 10.78 13.34
CA MET A 1 -23.96 11.42 14.27
C MET A 1 -22.56 11.04 13.81
N ALA A 2 -21.59 11.95 13.80
CA ALA A 2 -20.22 11.58 13.44
C ALA A 2 -19.67 10.65 14.52
N GLN A 3 -19.35 9.42 14.16
CA GLN A 3 -18.78 8.43 15.08
C GLN A 3 -17.35 8.87 15.41
N ASN A 4 -16.99 8.91 16.70
CA ASN A 4 -15.61 9.14 17.12
C ASN A 4 -14.74 7.97 16.68
N SER A 5 -13.41 8.13 16.56
CA SER A 5 -12.54 6.97 16.31
C SER A 5 -12.48 6.03 17.51
N PHE A 6 -12.48 4.72 17.26
CA PHE A 6 -12.46 3.68 18.29
C PHE A 6 -11.72 2.42 17.80
N VAL A 7 -11.43 1.53 18.74
CA VAL A 7 -11.00 0.16 18.50
C VAL A 7 -12.11 -0.75 19.00
N THR A 8 -12.46 -1.79 18.23
CA THR A 8 -13.41 -2.82 18.64
C THR A 8 -12.86 -4.18 18.26
N SER A 9 -13.12 -5.20 19.08
CA SER A 9 -12.92 -6.58 18.65
C SER A 9 -13.91 -6.90 17.53
N ILE A 10 -13.57 -7.87 16.67
CA ILE A 10 -14.49 -8.39 15.64
C ILE A 10 -15.73 -9.09 16.23
N GLU A 11 -15.61 -9.63 17.45
CA GLU A 11 -16.70 -10.24 18.20
C GLU A 11 -17.75 -9.18 18.62
N ASP A 12 -17.29 -8.00 19.02
CA ASP A 12 -18.13 -6.89 19.49
C ASP A 12 -18.51 -5.91 18.37
N ALA A 13 -18.01 -6.13 17.15
CA ALA A 13 -18.19 -5.21 16.03
C ALA A 13 -19.66 -5.16 15.56
N ASP A 14 -20.17 -3.93 15.41
CA ASP A 14 -21.50 -3.68 14.84
C ASP A 14 -21.53 -4.12 13.36
N ARG A 15 -22.21 -5.24 13.08
CA ARG A 15 -22.35 -5.83 11.73
C ARG A 15 -23.14 -4.96 10.75
N THR A 16 -23.70 -3.83 11.18
CA THR A 16 -24.26 -2.81 10.28
C THR A 16 -23.20 -1.86 9.73
N LEU A 17 -22.05 -1.75 10.40
CA LEU A 17 -20.92 -0.92 10.00
C LEU A 17 -19.87 -1.70 9.19
N TYR A 18 -19.81 -3.01 9.39
CA TYR A 18 -18.82 -3.88 8.77
C TYR A 18 -19.48 -5.12 8.15
N ASP A 19 -19.05 -5.48 6.95
CA ASP A 19 -19.38 -6.76 6.31
C ASP A 19 -18.10 -7.59 6.20
N PHE A 20 -17.97 -8.62 7.06
CA PHE A 20 -16.82 -9.50 7.11
C PHE A 20 -17.06 -10.84 6.36
N GLY A 21 -18.19 -10.99 5.66
CA GLY A 21 -18.57 -12.27 5.07
C GLY A 21 -18.66 -13.42 6.10
N THR A 22 -18.36 -14.66 5.68
CA THR A 22 -18.46 -15.88 6.49
C THR A 22 -17.16 -16.29 7.21
N ALA A 23 -16.07 -15.54 7.04
CA ALA A 23 -14.72 -15.96 7.43
C ALA A 23 -13.94 -14.83 8.11
N ALA A 24 -14.56 -14.16 9.07
CA ALA A 24 -13.80 -13.39 10.06
C ALA A 24 -13.00 -14.38 10.92
N GLU A 25 -11.68 -14.20 11.02
CA GLU A 25 -10.90 -14.92 12.03
C GLU A 25 -11.34 -14.49 13.43
N ASP A 26 -11.34 -15.44 14.36
CA ASP A 26 -11.51 -15.16 15.77
C ASP A 26 -10.20 -14.49 16.27
N ASP A 27 -10.30 -13.37 17.01
CA ASP A 27 -9.18 -12.56 17.57
C ASP A 27 -8.57 -11.46 16.67
N VAL A 28 -9.39 -10.55 16.12
CA VAL A 28 -8.92 -9.35 15.40
C VAL A 28 -9.48 -8.06 16.01
N ASP A 29 -8.61 -7.07 16.20
CA ASP A 29 -8.97 -5.69 16.54
C ASP A 29 -9.19 -4.83 15.28
N ILE A 30 -10.34 -4.17 15.20
CA ILE A 30 -10.70 -3.25 14.12
C ILE A 30 -10.50 -1.82 14.60
N VAL A 31 -9.55 -1.11 13.98
CA VAL A 31 -9.36 0.32 14.19
C VAL A 31 -10.24 1.11 13.22
N THR A 32 -11.26 1.79 13.73
CA THR A 32 -12.13 2.66 12.92
C THR A 32 -11.83 4.11 13.17
N LEU A 33 -11.41 4.81 12.12
CA LEU A 33 -11.15 6.24 12.17
C LEU A 33 -12.36 7.04 11.71
N SER A 34 -12.73 8.04 12.51
CA SER A 34 -13.63 9.10 12.06
C SER A 34 -13.00 9.83 10.87
N ARG A 35 -13.83 10.42 10.00
CA ARG A 35 -13.34 11.26 8.88
C ARG A 35 -12.36 12.33 9.36
N VAL A 36 -12.61 12.95 10.52
CA VAL A 36 -11.76 14.02 11.07
C VAL A 36 -10.41 13.48 11.51
N ASP A 37 -10.38 12.31 12.14
CA ASP A 37 -9.14 11.69 12.62
C ASP A 37 -8.32 11.08 11.48
N ALA A 38 -8.97 10.53 10.45
CA ALA A 38 -8.30 10.01 9.26
C ALA A 38 -7.56 11.10 8.48
N LEU A 39 -8.05 12.35 8.50
CA LEU A 39 -7.35 13.50 7.88
C LEU A 39 -6.13 13.99 8.67
N LYS A 40 -5.98 13.49 9.90
CA LYS A 40 -4.97 13.90 10.88
C LYS A 40 -4.10 12.72 11.30
N SER A 41 -4.22 11.60 10.59
CA SER A 41 -3.52 10.38 10.91
C SER A 41 -2.20 10.30 10.16
N HIS A 42 -1.20 9.78 10.85
CA HIS A 42 0.14 9.57 10.36
C HIS A 42 0.53 8.14 10.65
N LYS A 43 1.04 7.42 9.64
CA LYS A 43 1.69 6.14 9.86
C LYS A 43 3.06 6.38 10.47
N ILE A 44 3.33 5.79 11.62
CA ILE A 44 4.65 5.79 12.27
C ILE A 44 5.16 4.36 12.34
N CYS A 45 6.47 4.19 12.26
CA CYS A 45 7.13 2.88 12.35
C CYS A 45 8.15 2.96 13.46
N THR A 46 8.02 2.13 14.49
CA THR A 46 8.93 2.06 15.64
C THR A 46 10.20 1.30 15.29
N SER A 47 11.21 1.36 16.16
CA SER A 47 12.52 0.72 15.91
C SER A 47 12.50 -0.80 15.86
N ASP A 48 11.51 -1.43 16.47
CA ASP A 48 11.25 -2.86 16.38
C ASP A 48 10.49 -3.26 15.10
N GLY A 49 10.19 -2.30 14.22
CA GLY A 49 9.46 -2.50 12.97
C GLY A 49 7.94 -2.45 13.10
N SER A 50 7.39 -2.31 14.32
CA SER A 50 5.93 -2.20 14.50
C SER A 50 5.42 -0.90 13.85
N GLU A 51 4.31 -0.99 13.13
CA GLU A 51 3.67 0.19 12.54
C GLU A 51 2.49 0.63 13.40
N HIS A 52 2.24 1.93 13.52
CA HIS A 52 1.10 2.47 14.28
C HIS A 52 0.45 3.63 13.55
N ILE A 53 -0.81 3.91 13.90
CA ILE A 53 -1.51 5.12 13.48
C ILE A 53 -1.45 6.15 14.61
N LEU A 54 -0.74 7.25 14.36
CA LEU A 54 -0.71 8.44 15.21
C LEU A 54 -1.74 9.44 14.70
N VAL A 55 -2.68 9.86 15.54
CA VAL A 55 -3.64 10.93 15.23
C VAL A 55 -3.29 12.17 16.04
N THR A 56 -3.00 13.29 15.36
CA THR A 56 -2.72 14.57 16.01
C THR A 56 -3.06 15.76 15.12
N ASP A 57 -3.36 16.91 15.73
CA ASP A 57 -3.50 18.20 15.05
C ASP A 57 -2.16 18.93 14.84
N SER A 58 -1.06 18.33 15.29
CA SER A 58 0.28 18.93 15.19
C SER A 58 0.99 18.50 13.92
N VAL A 59 1.95 19.29 13.46
CA VAL A 59 2.90 18.81 12.44
C VAL A 59 3.83 17.81 13.10
N VAL A 60 4.09 16.68 12.43
CA VAL A 60 4.93 15.60 12.94
C VAL A 60 6.08 15.33 11.98
N TYR A 61 7.31 15.27 12.51
CA TYR A 61 8.48 14.74 11.83
C TYR A 61 8.96 13.46 12.54
N CYS A 62 9.51 12.53 11.77
CA CYS A 62 9.94 11.23 12.26
C CYS A 62 11.40 10.99 11.89
N ASP A 63 12.25 10.83 12.89
CA ASP A 63 13.67 10.51 12.73
C ASP A 63 13.93 9.09 13.25
N LYS A 64 14.56 8.25 12.41
CA LYS A 64 15.01 6.90 12.79
C LYS A 64 16.47 6.95 13.18
N ASN A 65 16.79 6.60 14.42
CA ASN A 65 18.15 6.58 14.98
C ASN A 65 18.48 5.20 15.56
N ALA A 66 19.76 4.96 15.89
CA ALA A 66 20.22 3.72 16.49
C ALA A 66 19.50 3.37 17.82
N ASP A 67 19.05 4.39 18.55
CA ASP A 67 18.40 4.25 19.86
C ASP A 67 16.86 4.11 19.76
N GLY A 68 16.26 4.28 18.58
CA GLY A 68 14.80 4.27 18.45
C GLY A 68 14.24 5.13 17.32
N THR A 69 12.92 5.23 17.30
CA THR A 69 12.18 6.22 16.48
C THR A 69 11.84 7.43 17.33
N VAL A 70 12.21 8.63 16.87
CA VAL A 70 11.93 9.91 17.54
C VAL A 70 10.87 10.66 16.74
N LEU A 71 9.81 11.09 17.43
CA LEU A 71 8.73 11.90 16.86
C LEU A 71 8.84 13.35 17.34
N HIS A 72 8.99 14.28 16.41
CA HIS A 72 9.02 15.72 16.68
C HIS A 72 7.67 16.33 16.37
N PHE A 73 7.01 16.87 17.39
CA PHE A 73 5.74 17.58 17.26
C PHE A 73 6.00 19.07 17.21
N VAL A 74 5.47 19.73 16.18
CA VAL A 74 5.51 21.20 16.06
C VAL A 74 4.07 21.71 16.12
N SER A 75 3.81 22.55 17.13
CA SER A 75 2.49 23.15 17.35
C SER A 75 2.63 24.50 18.04
N ASP A 76 1.77 25.44 17.66
CA ASP A 76 1.52 26.72 18.35
C ASP A 76 0.46 26.58 19.45
N ARG A 77 -0.11 25.38 19.60
CA ARG A 77 -1.15 25.03 20.57
C ARG A 77 -0.68 23.89 21.46
N LYS A 78 -1.48 23.56 22.47
CA LYS A 78 -1.25 22.38 23.30
C LYS A 78 -1.27 21.13 22.40
N ILE A 79 -0.18 20.36 22.44
CA ILE A 79 -0.07 19.10 21.72
C ILE A 79 -0.97 18.06 22.39
N SER A 80 -1.79 17.40 21.56
CA SER A 80 -2.53 16.21 21.92
C SER A 80 -2.41 15.20 20.80
N PHE A 81 -2.25 13.93 21.16
CA PHE A 81 -2.19 12.86 20.19
C PHE A 81 -2.81 11.58 20.75
N ARG A 82 -3.19 10.68 19.84
CA ARG A 82 -3.57 9.30 20.13
C ARG A 82 -2.74 8.38 19.25
N VAL A 83 -2.34 7.24 19.78
CA VAL A 83 -1.65 6.20 19.03
C VAL A 83 -2.51 4.94 19.10
N PHE A 84 -2.87 4.39 17.96
CA PHE A 84 -3.60 3.13 17.87
C PHE A 84 -2.64 1.93 17.99
N PRO A 85 -3.15 0.72 18.31
CA PRO A 85 -2.34 -0.49 18.44
C PRO A 85 -1.45 -0.77 17.22
N GLY A 86 -0.46 -1.64 17.43
CA GLY A 86 0.48 -2.03 16.38
C GLY A 86 -0.25 -2.67 15.21
N LEU A 87 -0.14 -2.06 14.04
CA LEU A 87 -0.44 -2.70 12.77
C LEU A 87 0.60 -3.80 12.55
N ALA A 88 0.16 -4.92 11.97
CA ALA A 88 1.05 -6.04 11.67
C ALA A 88 2.26 -5.56 10.85
N ALA A 89 3.46 -5.89 11.33
CA ALA A 89 4.69 -5.56 10.61
C ALA A 89 4.66 -6.18 9.21
N THR A 90 4.94 -5.37 8.18
CA THR A 90 5.20 -5.88 6.83
C THR A 90 6.41 -6.81 6.91
N GLY A 91 6.35 -7.97 6.24
CA GLY A 91 7.48 -8.90 6.18
C GLY A 91 8.67 -8.32 5.42
N GLU A 92 9.54 -9.18 4.91
CA GLU A 92 10.66 -8.73 4.08
C GLU A 92 10.17 -8.05 2.79
N THR A 93 11.04 -7.27 2.13
CA THR A 93 10.73 -6.57 0.88
C THR A 93 11.70 -6.99 -0.21
N ALA A 94 11.18 -7.54 -1.32
CA ALA A 94 11.95 -7.79 -2.53
C ALA A 94 12.04 -6.51 -3.38
N LYS A 95 13.21 -6.22 -3.94
CA LYS A 95 13.43 -5.05 -4.81
C LYS A 95 13.87 -5.45 -6.21
N TYR A 96 13.30 -4.79 -7.21
CA TYR A 96 13.56 -5.01 -8.63
C TYR A 96 13.85 -3.69 -9.33
N SER A 97 14.80 -3.69 -10.26
CA SER A 97 14.99 -2.58 -11.21
C SER A 97 14.15 -2.82 -12.44
N VAL A 98 13.37 -1.81 -12.84
CA VAL A 98 12.49 -1.87 -14.03
C VAL A 98 12.88 -0.75 -14.97
N GLU A 99 13.28 -1.10 -16.19
CA GLU A 99 13.58 -0.14 -17.23
C GLU A 99 12.57 -0.23 -18.37
N THR A 100 12.11 0.93 -18.84
CA THR A 100 11.24 1.03 -20.02
C THR A 100 12.05 1.42 -21.25
N GLY A 101 11.56 1.06 -22.44
CA GLY A 101 12.14 1.54 -23.69
C GLY A 101 11.65 2.97 -24.03
N ASP A 102 12.38 3.65 -24.91
CA ASP A 102 11.84 4.84 -25.60
C ASP A 102 10.74 4.38 -26.56
N TRP A 103 9.52 4.90 -26.37
CA TRP A 103 8.36 4.56 -27.18
C TRP A 103 7.84 5.75 -28.00
N SER A 104 8.64 6.82 -28.14
CA SER A 104 8.27 8.01 -28.92
C SER A 104 7.99 7.73 -30.39
N ALA A 105 8.58 6.68 -30.97
CA ALA A 105 8.35 6.26 -32.36
C ALA A 105 7.21 5.24 -32.53
N SER A 106 6.56 4.79 -31.46
CA SER A 106 5.53 3.74 -31.51
C SER A 106 4.22 4.20 -32.14
N GLY A 107 3.92 5.50 -32.12
CA GLY A 107 2.60 6.04 -32.46
C GLY A 107 1.51 5.64 -31.44
N ALA A 108 1.87 5.06 -30.30
CA ALA A 108 0.96 4.76 -29.22
C ALA A 108 0.52 6.06 -28.51
N CYS A 109 -0.74 6.13 -28.07
CA CYS A 109 -1.22 7.23 -27.25
C CYS A 109 -0.85 7.04 -25.76
N ASP A 110 -0.62 5.80 -25.34
CA ASP A 110 -0.06 5.40 -24.04
C ASP A 110 0.60 4.02 -24.15
N VAL A 111 1.45 3.68 -23.18
CA VAL A 111 1.96 2.34 -22.94
C VAL A 111 1.61 1.94 -21.51
N MET A 112 0.94 0.82 -21.34
CA MET A 112 0.61 0.27 -20.03
C MET A 112 1.70 -0.72 -19.59
N LEU A 113 2.30 -0.48 -18.43
CA LEU A 113 3.15 -1.45 -17.74
C LEU A 113 2.25 -2.38 -16.91
N GLU A 114 2.23 -3.66 -17.25
CA GLU A 114 1.52 -4.71 -16.52
C GLU A 114 2.52 -5.47 -15.65
N VAL A 115 2.30 -5.45 -14.33
CA VAL A 115 3.12 -6.14 -13.33
C VAL A 115 2.28 -7.24 -12.70
N ALA A 116 2.58 -8.48 -13.03
CA ALA A 116 2.05 -9.65 -12.33
C ALA A 116 3.00 -10.00 -11.18
N TYR A 117 2.54 -9.86 -9.94
CA TYR A 117 3.32 -10.16 -8.74
C TYR A 117 2.49 -10.98 -7.74
N THR A 118 3.17 -11.52 -6.74
CA THR A 118 2.57 -12.17 -5.58
C THR A 118 3.32 -11.71 -4.35
N GLY A 119 2.60 -11.09 -3.42
CA GLY A 119 3.13 -10.40 -2.24
C GLY A 119 1.99 -9.69 -1.52
N ASN A 120 2.28 -8.91 -0.49
CA ASN A 120 1.24 -8.19 0.26
C ASN A 120 0.81 -6.93 -0.50
N CYS A 121 1.77 -6.04 -0.75
CA CYS A 121 1.59 -4.89 -1.63
C CYS A 121 2.86 -4.68 -2.48
N ALA A 122 2.69 -3.94 -3.57
CA ALA A 122 3.76 -3.53 -4.46
C ALA A 122 3.79 -2.01 -4.58
N ARG A 123 4.99 -1.45 -4.72
CA ARG A 123 5.21 0.01 -4.84
C ARG A 123 6.22 0.29 -5.94
N LEU A 124 5.95 1.28 -6.77
CA LEU A 124 6.83 1.73 -7.84
C LEU A 124 7.40 3.10 -7.47
N TYR A 125 8.72 3.22 -7.55
CA TYR A 125 9.45 4.44 -7.25
C TYR A 125 10.19 4.95 -8.48
N GLU A 126 10.21 6.27 -8.65
CA GLU A 126 11.09 6.98 -9.58
C GLU A 126 11.91 7.99 -8.78
N ASN A 127 13.24 7.91 -8.84
CA ASN A 127 14.14 8.80 -8.07
C ASN A 127 13.74 8.90 -6.57
N GLU A 128 13.54 7.75 -5.92
CA GLU A 128 13.12 7.62 -4.50
C GLU A 128 11.70 8.14 -4.17
N THR A 129 10.98 8.68 -5.15
CA THR A 129 9.59 9.14 -5.00
C THR A 129 8.63 8.01 -5.35
N LEU A 130 7.66 7.72 -4.47
CA LEU A 130 6.57 6.78 -4.76
C LEU A 130 5.68 7.36 -5.87
N VAL A 131 5.56 6.67 -7.00
CA VAL A 131 4.81 7.15 -8.18
C VAL A 131 3.54 6.34 -8.48
N ASP A 132 3.44 5.14 -7.92
CA ASP A 132 2.26 4.27 -8.00
C ASP A 132 2.40 3.11 -6.98
N ASP A 133 1.29 2.52 -6.56
CA ASP A 133 1.24 1.35 -5.68
C ASP A 133 0.04 0.43 -5.98
N SER A 134 0.10 -0.81 -5.52
CA SER A 134 -0.96 -1.80 -5.66
C SER A 134 -1.02 -2.72 -4.44
N ILE A 135 -2.23 -3.06 -4.03
CA ILE A 135 -2.50 -4.13 -3.06
C ILE A 135 -2.69 -5.42 -3.85
N PHE A 136 -2.10 -6.51 -3.39
CA PHE A 136 -2.29 -7.79 -4.06
C PHE A 136 -3.73 -8.25 -3.84
N MET A 137 -4.42 -8.61 -4.92
CA MET A 137 -5.78 -9.16 -4.85
C MET A 137 -5.84 -10.62 -5.29
N GLY A 138 -4.88 -11.05 -6.11
CA GLY A 138 -4.86 -12.38 -6.72
C GLY A 138 -3.93 -12.43 -7.94
N GLN A 139 -3.57 -13.64 -8.37
CA GLN A 139 -2.68 -13.83 -9.53
C GLN A 139 -3.33 -13.41 -10.86
N ASP A 140 -4.67 -13.45 -10.91
CA ASP A 140 -5.44 -13.07 -12.10
C ASP A 140 -5.64 -11.56 -12.26
N TYR A 141 -5.18 -10.74 -11.29
CA TYR A 141 -5.35 -9.29 -11.27
C TYR A 141 -4.00 -8.57 -11.35
N PRO A 142 -3.33 -8.54 -12.52
CA PRO A 142 -2.07 -7.83 -12.67
C PRO A 142 -2.25 -6.33 -12.49
N TRP A 143 -1.31 -5.71 -11.79
CA TRP A 143 -1.27 -4.27 -11.62
C TRP A 143 -0.92 -3.58 -12.95
N THR A 144 -1.67 -2.55 -13.34
CA THR A 144 -1.50 -1.84 -14.61
C THR A 144 -1.21 -0.37 -14.38
N ILE A 145 -0.11 0.13 -14.97
CA ILE A 145 0.39 1.50 -14.78
C ILE A 145 0.53 2.17 -16.15
N GLY A 146 -0.18 3.28 -16.39
CA GLY A 146 -0.03 4.07 -17.61
C GLY A 146 1.25 4.90 -17.61
N LEU A 147 2.11 4.68 -18.61
CA LEU A 147 3.44 5.28 -18.68
C LEU A 147 3.45 6.70 -19.26
N LYS A 148 2.40 7.14 -19.94
CA LYS A 148 2.30 8.48 -20.55
C LYS A 148 2.65 9.62 -19.59
N ARG A 149 2.29 9.51 -18.32
CA ARG A 149 2.56 10.53 -17.29
C ARG A 149 4.04 10.70 -16.94
N PHE A 150 4.87 9.72 -17.28
CA PHE A 150 6.34 9.77 -17.13
C PHE A 150 7.04 10.18 -18.43
N GLY A 151 6.27 10.50 -19.48
CA GLY A 151 6.79 10.82 -20.80
C GLY A 151 7.10 9.59 -21.66
N VAL A 152 7.57 9.86 -22.88
CA VAL A 152 7.75 8.85 -23.94
C VAL A 152 9.17 8.31 -24.05
N LYS A 153 10.11 8.88 -23.28
CA LYS A 153 11.52 8.48 -23.26
C LYS A 153 11.72 7.31 -22.28
N LYS A 154 12.94 6.75 -22.28
CA LYS A 154 13.33 5.71 -21.32
C LYS A 154 13.17 6.23 -19.88
N ASN A 155 12.45 5.47 -19.07
CA ASN A 155 12.33 5.66 -17.63
C ASN A 155 12.94 4.48 -16.88
N SER A 156 13.43 4.73 -15.66
CA SER A 156 13.95 3.72 -14.75
C SER A 156 13.22 3.81 -13.42
N PHE A 157 12.76 2.68 -12.93
CA PHE A 157 11.98 2.57 -11.71
C PHE A 157 12.59 1.54 -10.77
N VAL A 158 12.31 1.71 -9.48
CA VAL A 158 12.48 0.66 -8.47
C VAL A 158 11.10 0.12 -8.12
N LEU A 159 10.91 -1.18 -8.30
CA LEU A 159 9.72 -1.89 -7.87
C LEU A 159 10.01 -2.64 -6.58
N GLU A 160 9.22 -2.37 -5.56
CA GLU A 160 9.26 -3.09 -4.28
C GLU A 160 8.02 -3.98 -4.16
N VAL A 161 8.20 -5.19 -3.61
CA VAL A 161 7.11 -6.11 -3.26
C VAL A 161 7.32 -6.60 -1.85
N ASP A 162 6.37 -6.33 -0.97
CA ASP A 162 6.40 -6.82 0.41
C ASP A 162 5.94 -8.27 0.48
N GLU A 163 6.53 -9.00 1.41
CA GLU A 163 6.17 -10.38 1.70
C GLU A 163 4.72 -10.47 2.18
N LEU A 164 3.94 -11.30 1.49
CA LEU A 164 2.71 -11.84 2.02
C LEU A 164 3.05 -13.08 2.82
N LYS A 165 2.68 -13.12 4.10
CA LYS A 165 2.78 -14.32 4.92
C LYS A 165 1.54 -15.18 4.74
N LYS A 166 1.70 -16.49 4.95
CA LYS A 166 0.60 -17.46 4.83
C LYS A 166 -0.52 -17.23 5.84
N ASP A 167 -0.19 -16.66 6.99
CA ASP A 167 -1.07 -16.30 8.11
C ASP A 167 -1.31 -14.79 8.20
N ALA A 168 -1.06 -14.04 7.12
CA ALA A 168 -1.31 -12.61 7.11
C ALA A 168 -2.83 -12.34 7.31
N PRO A 169 -3.22 -11.46 8.24
CA PRO A 169 -4.62 -11.15 8.50
C PRO A 169 -5.17 -10.18 7.43
N VAL A 170 -5.20 -10.63 6.17
CA VAL A 170 -5.63 -9.84 5.01
C VAL A 170 -6.74 -10.56 4.24
N TYR A 171 -7.62 -9.79 3.63
CA TYR A 171 -8.59 -10.32 2.69
C TYR A 171 -8.02 -10.29 1.27
N LEU A 172 -8.04 -11.43 0.57
CA LEU A 172 -7.62 -11.57 -0.82
C LEU A 172 -8.73 -12.27 -1.62
N GLU A 173 -8.98 -11.79 -2.84
CA GLU A 173 -9.91 -12.45 -3.77
C GLU A 173 -9.41 -13.86 -4.15
N GLN A 174 -8.10 -14.00 -4.31
CA GLN A 174 -7.43 -15.26 -4.61
C GLN A 174 -6.12 -15.37 -3.84
N TRP A 175 -6.12 -16.25 -2.83
CA TRP A 175 -4.89 -16.62 -2.11
C TRP A 175 -3.92 -17.38 -3.04
N PRO A 176 -2.62 -17.07 -3.00
CA PRO A 176 -1.62 -17.80 -3.77
C PRO A 176 -1.24 -19.11 -3.10
N GLU A 177 -0.64 -20.02 -3.85
CA GLU A 177 0.04 -21.18 -3.26
C GLU A 177 1.37 -20.76 -2.63
N PHE A 178 1.58 -21.14 -1.37
CA PHE A 178 2.80 -20.86 -0.64
C PHE A 178 3.75 -22.05 -0.69
N SER A 179 4.96 -21.83 -1.21
CA SER A 179 6.07 -22.79 -1.14
C SER A 179 6.90 -22.66 0.15
N SER A 180 6.73 -21.56 0.90
CA SER A 180 7.40 -21.26 2.16
C SER A 180 6.47 -20.47 3.10
N ASN A 181 6.95 -19.94 4.23
CA ASN A 181 6.09 -19.20 5.17
C ASN A 181 5.58 -17.85 4.62
N GLY A 182 6.21 -17.34 3.56
CA GLY A 182 5.76 -16.16 2.84
C GLY A 182 6.19 -16.16 1.37
N ILE A 183 5.74 -15.14 0.65
CA ILE A 183 6.02 -14.93 -0.77
C ILE A 183 6.11 -13.44 -1.10
N MET A 184 7.15 -13.06 -1.84
CA MET A 184 7.37 -11.72 -2.40
C MET A 184 8.08 -11.89 -3.74
N LYS A 185 7.32 -11.93 -4.82
CA LYS A 185 7.86 -12.25 -6.15
C LYS A 185 7.13 -11.50 -7.25
N VAL A 186 7.91 -10.99 -8.20
CA VAL A 186 7.40 -10.58 -9.52
C VAL A 186 7.43 -11.79 -10.46
N SER A 187 6.26 -12.14 -10.99
CA SER A 187 6.09 -13.26 -11.93
C SER A 187 6.27 -12.83 -13.38
N SER A 188 5.80 -11.64 -13.75
CA SER A 188 6.08 -11.07 -15.06
C SER A 188 5.91 -9.55 -15.07
N ILE A 189 6.67 -8.89 -15.95
CA ILE A 189 6.48 -7.48 -16.31
C ILE A 189 6.30 -7.42 -17.82
N LYS A 190 5.26 -6.75 -18.29
CA LYS A 190 4.94 -6.59 -19.71
C LYS A 190 4.60 -5.14 -20.02
N ALA A 191 4.87 -4.71 -21.24
CA ALA A 191 4.42 -3.41 -21.75
C ALA A 191 3.42 -3.63 -22.89
N ARG A 192 2.30 -2.91 -22.87
CA ARG A 192 1.30 -2.91 -23.96
C ARG A 192 1.08 -1.51 -24.50
N ALA A 193 1.27 -1.35 -25.80
CA ALA A 193 0.94 -0.11 -26.50
C ALA A 193 -0.59 0.01 -26.69
N TYR A 194 -1.12 1.18 -26.41
CA TYR A 194 -2.51 1.54 -26.66
C TYR A 194 -2.57 2.59 -27.78
N HIS A 195 -3.51 2.41 -28.70
CA HIS A 195 -3.76 3.33 -29.79
C HIS A 195 -5.20 3.82 -29.73
N GLU A 196 -5.39 5.11 -29.96
CA GLU A 196 -6.71 5.70 -30.08
C GLU A 196 -7.28 5.45 -31.49
N VAL A 197 -8.49 4.92 -31.57
CA VAL A 197 -9.20 4.69 -32.82
C VAL A 197 -10.49 5.50 -32.81
N THR A 198 -10.64 6.41 -33.77
CA THR A 198 -11.88 7.16 -33.97
C THR A 198 -12.62 6.59 -35.18
N ALA A 199 -13.85 6.12 -34.97
CA ALA A 199 -14.78 5.80 -36.04
C ALA A 199 -15.81 6.93 -36.21
N ARG A 200 -16.10 7.33 -37.44
CA ARG A 200 -17.24 8.21 -37.77
C ARG A 200 -18.34 7.33 -38.36
N ILE A 201 -19.52 7.36 -37.74
CA ILE A 201 -20.73 6.69 -38.22
C ILE A 201 -21.54 7.70 -39.02
#